data_AF-A0A973FZT5-F1
#
_entry.id   AF-A0A973FZT5-F1
#
_cell.length_a   1.000
_cell.length_b   1.000
_cell.length_c   1.000
_cell.angle_alpha   90.00
_cell.angle_beta   90.00
_cell.angle_gamma   90.00
#
_symmetry.space_group_name_H-M   'P 1'
#
loop_
_entity.id
_entity.type
_entity.pdbx_description
1 polymer ?
#
loop_
_entity_poly.entity_id
_entity_poly.type
_entity_poly.pdbx_seq_one_letter_code
_entity_poly.pdbx_strand_id
1 'polypeptide(L)'
;QMDRVCYSCHTDAEVKFTRTYTHQPVALAQCNACHNPHGSDLPNIVKATGSDLCKQCHSAFMKEEVGGANHPPFTGGECLACHDPHGSNIAGMLMKKQDTICFSCHGKVETALKGGAVKHSPVTSGECTKCHSPHKAKLKGLLLASTPPLCLTCHKGMKERMGKENVHSPAEGNCLTCHMPHFSSQPSLIVQPVLELCGNCHEFDRPSFVKSHIGIDPKKTDCRHCHNPHTSKDPKFFKDVMHPPFAARSCDTCHIVEKQ
;
A
#
# COMPACT_ATOMS: atom_id res chain seq x y z
N GLN A 1 43.13 14.38 -4.71
CA GLN A 1 41.86 15.11 -4.85
C GLN A 1 41.73 16.03 -3.65
N MET A 2 41.43 17.30 -3.87
CA MET A 2 41.47 18.36 -2.85
C MET A 2 40.46 18.13 -1.71
N ASP A 3 39.41 17.33 -1.94
CA ASP A 3 38.26 17.23 -1.03
C ASP A 3 38.36 16.12 0.06
N ARG A 4 39.37 15.23 0.00
CA ARG A 4 39.67 14.29 1.10
C ARG A 4 40.34 14.96 2.30
N VAL A 5 40.82 16.20 2.16
CA VAL A 5 41.45 16.96 3.24
C VAL A 5 40.51 17.16 4.43
N CYS A 6 39.20 17.19 4.21
CA CYS A 6 38.23 17.31 5.28
C CYS A 6 38.35 16.15 6.29
N TYR A 7 38.68 14.94 5.82
CA TYR A 7 38.83 13.76 6.67
C TYR A 7 40.14 13.70 7.45
N SER A 8 41.16 14.51 7.12
CA SER A 8 42.37 14.55 7.95
C SER A 8 42.13 15.23 9.30
N CYS A 9 41.13 16.12 9.38
CA CYS A 9 40.71 16.75 10.62
C CYS A 9 39.40 16.14 11.17
N HIS A 10 38.50 15.70 10.29
CA HIS A 10 37.26 15.00 10.67
C HIS A 10 37.41 13.49 10.48
N THR A 11 38.39 12.90 11.15
CA THR A 11 38.78 11.48 10.98
C THR A 11 37.62 10.51 11.23
N ASP A 12 36.75 10.84 12.17
CA ASP A 12 35.59 10.00 12.51
C ASP A 12 34.51 10.04 11.41
N ALA A 13 34.47 11.10 10.61
CA ALA A 13 33.44 11.31 9.60
C ALA A 13 33.57 10.32 8.43
N GLU A 14 34.80 9.94 8.04
CA GLU A 14 35.02 9.00 6.93
C GLU A 14 34.38 7.64 7.24
N VAL A 15 34.65 7.10 8.44
CA VAL A 15 34.07 5.83 8.90
C VAL A 15 32.58 5.98 9.20
N LYS A 16 32.16 7.09 9.85
CA LYS A 16 30.77 7.31 10.26
C LYS A 16 29.82 7.44 9.08
N PHE A 17 30.25 8.07 7.99
CA PHE A 17 29.40 8.32 6.82
C PHE A 17 29.50 7.25 5.74
N THR A 18 30.49 6.36 5.81
CA THR A 18 30.54 5.17 4.96
C THR A 18 29.46 4.18 5.39
N ARG A 19 28.29 4.30 4.78
CA ARG A 19 27.09 3.47 5.02
C ARG A 19 26.68 2.74 3.76
N THR A 20 25.78 1.76 3.89
CA THR A 20 25.24 1.01 2.74
C THR A 20 24.65 1.94 1.68
N TYR A 21 23.94 2.98 2.11
CA TYR A 21 23.40 4.03 1.26
C TYR A 21 24.05 5.34 1.66
N THR A 22 25.19 5.65 1.04
CA THR A 22 25.91 6.91 1.24
C THR A 22 25.49 7.90 0.16
N HIS A 23 25.23 9.15 0.55
CA HIS A 23 24.88 10.19 -0.40
C HIS A 23 26.06 10.47 -1.33
N GLN A 24 25.82 10.61 -2.63
CA GLN A 24 26.89 10.66 -3.62
C GLN A 24 27.96 11.74 -3.37
N PRO A 25 27.61 13.00 -3.01
CA PRO A 25 28.62 14.01 -2.67
C PRO A 25 29.52 13.57 -1.52
N VAL A 26 28.98 12.83 -0.53
CA VAL A 26 29.77 12.31 0.59
C VAL A 26 30.65 11.14 0.17
N ALA A 27 30.13 10.22 -0.64
CA ALA A 27 30.92 9.10 -1.18
C ALA A 27 32.10 9.57 -2.05
N LEU A 28 31.95 10.72 -2.72
CA LEU A 28 32.99 11.37 -3.52
C LEU A 28 33.85 12.36 -2.71
N ALA A 29 33.66 12.44 -1.39
CA ALA A 29 34.30 13.38 -0.48
C ALA A 29 34.08 14.87 -0.83
N GLN A 30 33.06 15.22 -1.61
CA GLN A 30 32.72 16.59 -2.02
C GLN A 30 31.97 17.34 -0.91
N CYS A 31 32.58 17.48 0.28
CA CYS A 31 31.96 18.11 1.44
C CYS A 31 31.52 19.56 1.15
N ASN A 32 32.31 20.27 0.32
CA ASN A 32 32.01 21.64 -0.09
C ASN A 32 30.79 21.76 -1.03
N ALA A 33 30.19 20.66 -1.50
CA ALA A 33 28.93 20.72 -2.24
C ALA A 33 27.80 21.25 -1.33
N CYS A 34 27.85 20.91 -0.04
CA CYS A 34 26.84 21.31 0.94
C CYS A 34 27.38 22.23 2.03
N HIS A 35 28.64 22.05 2.44
CA HIS A 35 29.26 22.81 3.52
C HIS A 35 30.12 23.97 3.01
N ASN A 36 30.31 24.99 3.85
CA ASN A 36 31.25 26.08 3.62
C ASN A 36 32.55 25.83 4.41
N PRO A 37 33.66 25.42 3.78
CA PRO A 37 34.85 24.94 4.49
C PRO A 37 35.51 25.95 5.44
N HIS A 38 35.21 27.25 5.30
CA HIS A 38 35.75 28.31 6.15
C HIS A 38 34.75 28.85 7.19
N GLY A 39 33.64 28.14 7.40
CA GLY A 39 32.57 28.56 8.30
C GLY A 39 31.37 29.18 7.59
N SER A 40 30.24 29.21 8.27
CA SER A 40 28.97 29.79 7.82
C SER A 40 28.24 30.33 9.03
N ASP A 41 27.43 31.37 8.85
CA ASP A 41 26.49 31.84 9.88
C ASP A 41 25.32 30.85 10.09
N LEU A 42 25.23 29.82 9.23
CA LEU A 42 24.23 28.76 9.34
C LEU A 42 24.73 27.60 10.22
N PRO A 43 23.82 26.99 11.02
CA PRO A 43 24.15 25.77 11.79
C PRO A 43 24.72 24.67 10.90
N ASN A 44 25.64 23.87 11.45
CA ASN A 44 26.34 22.79 10.73
C ASN A 44 27.15 23.24 9.50
N ILE A 45 27.46 24.53 9.40
CA ILE A 45 28.39 25.08 8.39
C ILE A 45 27.86 24.83 6.96
N VAL A 46 26.55 24.82 6.77
CA VAL A 46 25.93 24.60 5.44
C VAL A 46 25.90 25.87 4.60
N LYS A 47 25.78 25.71 3.28
CA LYS A 47 25.70 26.81 2.30
C LYS A 47 24.32 27.43 2.16
N ALA A 48 23.26 26.70 2.53
CA ALA A 48 21.88 27.15 2.46
C ALA A 48 21.05 26.43 3.52
N THR A 49 19.91 27.00 3.90
CA THR A 49 19.03 26.47 4.94
C THR A 49 18.02 25.46 4.38
N GLY A 50 17.75 24.42 5.19
CA GLY A 50 16.69 23.45 4.93
C GLY A 50 16.67 22.93 3.49
N SER A 51 15.49 23.00 2.88
CA SER A 51 15.23 22.44 1.55
C SER A 51 15.94 23.16 0.40
N ASP A 52 16.33 24.41 0.58
CA ASP A 52 16.99 25.19 -0.49
C ASP A 52 18.39 24.67 -0.79
N LEU A 53 19.04 24.03 0.19
CA LEU A 53 20.28 23.30 -0.04
C LEU A 53 20.06 22.10 -0.97
N CYS A 54 19.02 21.31 -0.69
CA CYS A 54 18.69 20.12 -1.47
C CYS A 54 18.25 20.47 -2.90
N LYS A 55 17.51 21.57 -3.07
CA LYS A 55 17.02 22.05 -4.38
C LYS A 55 18.13 22.37 -5.36
N GLN A 56 19.35 22.71 -4.90
CA GLN A 56 20.48 22.99 -5.79
C GLN A 56 20.79 21.81 -6.73
N CYS A 57 20.49 20.58 -6.31
CA CYS A 57 20.62 19.37 -7.15
C CYS A 57 19.27 18.70 -7.43
N HIS A 58 18.33 18.70 -6.48
CA HIS A 58 17.06 17.98 -6.58
C HIS A 58 15.87 18.85 -7.03
N SER A 59 16.12 20.04 -7.58
CA SER A 59 15.07 20.99 -8.01
C SER A 59 13.97 20.36 -8.87
N ALA A 60 14.33 19.53 -9.85
CA ALA A 60 13.36 18.85 -10.71
C ALA A 60 12.45 17.88 -9.92
N PHE A 61 13.02 17.16 -8.96
CA PHE A 61 12.27 16.24 -8.11
C PHE A 61 11.36 16.97 -7.12
N MET A 62 11.79 18.13 -6.63
CA MET A 62 11.07 18.90 -5.61
C MET A 62 9.90 19.73 -6.15
N LYS A 63 9.67 19.75 -7.46
CA LYS A 63 8.45 20.33 -8.04
C LYS A 63 7.22 19.58 -7.55
N GLU A 64 6.19 20.29 -7.12
CA GLU A 64 4.94 19.64 -6.70
C GLU A 64 4.26 18.92 -7.87
N GLU A 65 3.51 17.87 -7.54
CA GLU A 65 2.63 17.20 -8.50
C GLU A 65 1.31 17.98 -8.62
N VAL A 66 1.07 18.56 -9.79
CA VAL A 66 -0.14 19.33 -10.07
C VAL A 66 -1.34 18.39 -10.22
N GLY A 67 -2.40 18.64 -9.45
CA GLY A 67 -3.59 17.79 -9.45
C GLY A 67 -3.41 16.44 -8.74
N GLY A 68 -2.23 16.19 -8.17
CA GLY A 68 -1.91 15.01 -7.38
C GLY A 68 -1.99 15.24 -5.88
N ALA A 69 -1.40 14.32 -5.12
CA ALA A 69 -1.14 14.47 -3.70
C ALA A 69 0.34 14.81 -3.48
N ASN A 70 0.59 15.83 -2.67
CA ASN A 70 1.91 16.19 -2.20
C ASN A 70 1.95 16.00 -0.68
N HIS A 71 2.98 15.31 -0.18
CA HIS A 71 3.08 15.01 1.24
C HIS A 71 3.53 16.27 2.00
N PRO A 72 2.80 16.73 3.05
CA PRO A 72 3.10 18.02 3.67
C PRO A 72 4.54 18.21 4.19
N PRO A 73 5.18 17.22 4.85
CA PRO A 73 6.59 17.33 5.23
C PRO A 73 7.53 17.49 4.02
N PHE A 74 7.17 16.91 2.87
CA PHE A 74 7.96 17.06 1.65
C PHE A 74 7.80 18.45 1.03
N THR A 75 6.58 18.98 0.94
CA THR A 75 6.33 20.34 0.44
C THR A 75 6.88 21.41 1.38
N GLY A 76 6.83 21.15 2.69
CA GLY A 76 7.45 21.99 3.73
C GLY A 76 8.97 21.94 3.72
N GLY A 77 9.58 21.04 2.95
CA GLY A 77 11.03 20.97 2.82
C GLY A 77 11.72 20.31 4.02
N GLU A 78 10.99 19.52 4.81
CA GLU A 78 11.46 18.84 6.02
C GLU A 78 12.19 17.52 5.68
N CYS A 79 13.12 17.58 4.71
CA CYS A 79 13.81 16.38 4.21
C CYS A 79 14.52 15.60 5.33
N LEU A 80 15.11 16.34 6.27
CA LEU A 80 15.86 15.80 7.41
C LEU A 80 14.96 15.21 8.51
N ALA A 81 13.63 15.32 8.41
CA ALA A 81 12.72 14.59 9.29
C ALA A 81 12.71 13.08 8.99
N CYS A 82 13.11 12.70 7.77
CA CYS A 82 13.14 11.31 7.30
C CYS A 82 14.52 10.85 6.88
N HIS A 83 15.34 11.72 6.26
CA HIS A 83 16.60 11.36 5.61
C HIS A 83 17.84 11.82 6.39
N ASP A 84 18.86 10.96 6.40
CA ASP A 84 20.23 11.34 6.75
C ASP A 84 20.95 11.79 5.46
N PRO A 85 21.36 13.06 5.34
CA PRO A 85 21.96 13.59 4.12
C PRO A 85 23.40 13.12 3.89
N HIS A 86 24.03 12.49 4.88
CA HIS A 86 25.37 11.89 4.73
C HIS A 86 25.26 10.43 4.29
N GLY A 87 24.38 9.67 4.94
CA GLY A 87 24.11 8.28 4.58
C GLY A 87 23.50 7.46 5.70
N SER A 88 22.87 6.35 5.33
CA SER A 88 22.27 5.40 6.28
C SER A 88 22.42 3.96 5.79
N ASN A 89 22.25 3.00 6.70
CA ASN A 89 22.16 1.58 6.36
C ASN A 89 20.73 1.16 5.98
N ILE A 90 19.80 2.12 5.93
CA ILE A 90 18.40 1.91 5.55
C ILE A 90 18.16 2.52 4.16
N ALA A 91 17.51 1.75 3.28
CA ALA A 91 17.25 2.14 1.91
C ALA A 91 16.60 3.53 1.81
N GLY A 92 17.02 4.32 0.82
CA GLY A 92 16.60 5.71 0.68
C GLY A 92 17.24 6.66 1.70
N MET A 93 18.32 6.25 2.37
CA MET A 93 19.02 7.06 3.38
C MET A 93 18.14 7.46 4.57
N LEU A 94 17.21 6.59 4.98
CA LEU A 94 16.30 6.89 6.08
C LEU A 94 17.03 6.89 7.43
N MET A 95 16.70 7.83 8.32
CA MET A 95 17.34 7.94 9.64
C MET A 95 16.93 6.79 10.59
N LYS A 96 15.75 6.22 10.37
CA LYS A 96 15.15 5.12 11.16
C LYS A 96 14.38 4.19 10.23
N LYS A 97 13.92 3.05 10.76
CA LYS A 97 13.06 2.13 10.00
C LYS A 97 11.81 2.86 9.51
N GLN A 98 11.31 2.43 8.35
CA GLN A 98 10.23 3.11 7.65
C GLN A 98 8.96 3.23 8.49
N ASP A 99 8.51 2.13 9.10
CA ASP A 99 7.37 2.10 10.02
C ASP A 99 7.52 3.11 11.17
N THR A 100 8.70 3.15 11.77
CA THR A 100 9.02 4.00 12.92
C THR A 100 8.92 5.48 12.55
N ILE A 101 9.41 5.87 11.37
CA ILE A 101 9.29 7.24 10.86
C ILE A 101 7.84 7.55 10.51
N CYS A 102 7.17 6.66 9.77
CA CYS A 102 5.80 6.92 9.34
C CYS A 102 4.86 7.05 10.56
N PHE A 103 4.99 6.18 11.56
CA PHE A 103 4.11 6.15 12.72
C PHE A 103 4.38 7.26 13.75
N SER A 104 5.55 7.93 13.70
CA SER A 104 5.77 9.11 14.56
C SER A 104 4.76 10.22 14.30
N CYS A 105 4.20 10.28 13.09
CA CYS A 105 3.12 11.21 12.71
C CYS A 105 1.80 10.48 12.41
N HIS A 106 1.85 9.31 11.76
CA HIS A 106 0.68 8.50 11.40
C HIS A 106 0.28 7.49 12.50
N GLY A 107 0.39 7.87 13.78
CA GLY A 107 0.10 6.98 14.92
C GLY A 107 -1.34 6.45 14.96
N LYS A 108 -2.29 7.09 14.26
CA LYS A 108 -3.65 6.56 14.07
C LYS A 108 -3.63 5.23 13.29
N VAL A 109 -2.79 5.13 12.26
CA VAL A 109 -2.63 3.90 11.47
C VAL A 109 -2.00 2.82 12.36
N GLU A 110 -0.98 3.16 13.14
CA GLU A 110 -0.34 2.24 14.09
C GLU A 110 -1.34 1.70 15.13
N THR A 111 -2.13 2.60 15.71
CA THR A 111 -3.15 2.26 16.71
C THR A 111 -4.20 1.33 16.10
N ALA A 112 -4.69 1.65 14.91
CA ALA A 112 -5.70 0.87 14.24
C ALA A 112 -5.17 -0.51 13.78
N LEU A 113 -3.90 -0.58 13.36
CA LEU A 113 -3.21 -1.85 13.10
C LEU A 113 -3.10 -2.72 14.35
N LYS A 114 -2.88 -2.14 15.54
CA LYS A 114 -2.86 -2.90 16.80
C LYS A 114 -4.23 -3.52 17.11
N GLY A 115 -5.32 -2.79 16.85
CA GLY A 115 -6.71 -3.24 17.08
C GLY A 115 -7.33 -4.12 15.98
N GLY A 116 -6.77 -4.17 14.77
CA GLY A 116 -7.30 -4.98 13.68
C GLY A 116 -7.12 -6.49 13.91
N ALA A 117 -8.17 -7.28 13.71
CA ALA A 117 -8.13 -8.74 13.85
C ALA A 117 -7.27 -9.39 12.74
N VAL A 118 -7.40 -8.90 11.51
CA VAL A 118 -6.60 -9.32 10.35
C VAL A 118 -5.81 -8.12 9.85
N LYS A 119 -4.53 -8.34 9.53
CA LYS A 119 -3.60 -7.29 9.14
C LYS A 119 -2.93 -7.67 7.83
N HIS A 120 -2.71 -6.69 6.97
CA HIS A 120 -2.05 -6.94 5.70
C HIS A 120 -0.53 -7.03 5.90
N SER A 121 0.09 -8.11 5.43
CA SER A 121 1.51 -8.42 5.68
C SER A 121 2.50 -7.29 5.31
N PRO A 122 2.36 -6.57 4.18
CA PRO A 122 3.25 -5.45 3.86
C PRO A 122 3.20 -4.35 4.91
N VAL A 123 2.06 -4.17 5.57
CA VAL A 123 1.84 -3.09 6.54
C VAL A 123 2.42 -3.48 7.89
N THR A 124 2.24 -4.73 8.33
CA THR A 124 2.88 -5.25 9.54
C THR A 124 4.40 -5.36 9.40
N SER A 125 4.90 -5.45 8.17
CA SER A 125 6.33 -5.48 7.85
C SER A 125 6.94 -4.08 7.67
N GLY A 126 6.13 -3.02 7.80
CA GLY A 126 6.59 -1.63 7.67
C GLY A 126 6.92 -1.19 6.23
N GLU A 127 6.45 -1.94 5.23
CA GLU A 127 6.78 -1.73 3.82
C GLU A 127 5.80 -0.76 3.14
N CYS A 128 5.52 0.39 3.76
CA CYS A 128 4.51 1.34 3.28
C CYS A 128 4.81 1.85 1.85
N THR A 129 6.09 1.85 1.46
CA THR A 129 6.57 2.35 0.16
C THR A 129 6.31 1.38 -0.99
N LYS A 130 5.83 0.16 -0.71
CA LYS A 130 5.32 -0.74 -1.75
C LYS A 130 4.00 -0.26 -2.34
N CYS A 131 3.27 0.59 -1.62
CA CYS A 131 1.97 1.13 -2.05
C CYS A 131 1.94 2.65 -2.14
N HIS A 132 2.67 3.34 -1.25
CA HIS A 132 2.67 4.80 -1.15
C HIS A 132 3.99 5.43 -1.58
N SER A 133 3.93 6.60 -2.21
CA SER A 133 5.07 7.49 -2.39
C SER A 133 5.17 8.44 -1.18
N PRO A 134 6.27 8.44 -0.40
CA PRO A 134 6.39 9.28 0.79
C PRO A 134 6.57 10.77 0.50
N HIS A 135 6.69 11.15 -0.79
CA HIS A 135 6.97 12.53 -1.21
C HIS A 135 5.77 13.15 -1.92
N LYS A 136 5.37 12.55 -3.04
CA LYS A 136 4.28 13.02 -3.90
C LYS A 136 3.83 11.90 -4.83
N ALA A 137 2.58 11.95 -5.26
CA ALA A 137 2.06 11.06 -6.28
C ALA A 137 0.96 11.75 -7.09
N LYS A 138 0.73 11.27 -8.31
CA LYS A 138 -0.40 11.71 -9.13
C LYS A 138 -1.75 11.33 -8.53
N LEU A 139 -1.76 10.31 -7.68
CA LEU A 139 -2.98 9.76 -7.08
C LEU A 139 -3.14 10.26 -5.64
N LYS A 140 -4.42 10.44 -5.25
CA LYS A 140 -4.79 10.73 -3.86
C LYS A 140 -4.28 9.63 -2.92
N GLY A 141 -4.04 10.01 -1.67
CA GLY A 141 -3.47 9.09 -0.67
C GLY A 141 -2.05 8.64 -0.99
N LEU A 142 -1.35 9.37 -1.88
CA LEU A 142 0.03 9.09 -2.28
C LEU A 142 0.23 7.72 -2.93
N LEU A 143 -0.79 7.15 -3.57
CA LEU A 143 -0.67 5.80 -4.15
C LEU A 143 0.24 5.77 -5.38
N LEU A 144 1.04 4.71 -5.49
CA LEU A 144 1.94 4.49 -6.64
C LEU A 144 1.21 4.12 -7.93
N ALA A 145 0.04 3.48 -7.82
CA ALA A 145 -0.82 3.13 -8.92
C ALA A 145 -2.28 3.06 -8.46
N SER A 146 -3.23 3.15 -9.40
CA SER A 146 -4.64 2.94 -9.10
C SER A 146 -4.93 1.46 -8.88
N THR A 147 -6.09 1.18 -8.31
CA THR A 147 -6.68 -0.15 -8.25
C THR A 147 -7.40 -0.47 -9.56
N PRO A 148 -7.39 -1.74 -10.02
CA PRO A 148 -6.65 -2.90 -9.48
C PRO A 148 -5.12 -2.95 -9.67
N PRO A 149 -4.48 -2.27 -10.64
CA PRO A 149 -3.07 -2.50 -10.98
C PRO A 149 -2.11 -2.54 -9.80
N LEU A 150 -2.28 -1.64 -8.81
CA LEU A 150 -1.43 -1.61 -7.62
C LEU A 150 -1.44 -2.94 -6.87
N CYS A 151 -2.63 -3.49 -6.61
CA CYS A 151 -2.81 -4.75 -5.90
C CYS A 151 -2.23 -5.93 -6.71
N LEU A 152 -2.44 -5.91 -8.03
CA LEU A 152 -2.02 -6.97 -8.95
C LEU A 152 -0.51 -7.02 -9.20
N THR A 153 0.27 -6.05 -8.70
CA THR A 153 1.74 -6.16 -8.64
C THR A 153 2.20 -7.34 -7.79
N CYS A 154 1.46 -7.63 -6.71
CA CYS A 154 1.76 -8.69 -5.75
C CYS A 154 0.76 -9.86 -5.86
N HIS A 155 -0.54 -9.57 -6.04
CA HIS A 155 -1.59 -10.60 -6.18
C HIS A 155 -1.62 -11.20 -7.60
N LYS A 156 -0.49 -11.78 -8.02
CA LYS A 156 -0.29 -12.30 -9.39
C LYS A 156 -1.26 -13.43 -9.76
N GLY A 157 -1.60 -14.30 -8.80
CA GLY A 157 -2.60 -15.35 -9.03
C GLY A 157 -3.98 -14.76 -9.36
N MET A 158 -4.36 -13.66 -8.70
CA MET A 158 -5.61 -12.96 -9.03
C MET A 158 -5.52 -12.32 -10.42
N LYS A 159 -4.39 -11.66 -10.74
CA LYS A 159 -4.15 -11.06 -12.06
C LYS A 159 -4.31 -12.08 -13.18
N GLU A 160 -3.76 -13.28 -12.99
CA GLU A 160 -3.85 -14.36 -13.97
C GLU A 160 -5.29 -14.84 -14.15
N ARG A 161 -6.01 -15.09 -13.05
CA ARG A 161 -7.41 -15.52 -13.10
C ARG A 161 -8.30 -14.47 -13.75
N MET A 162 -8.13 -13.20 -13.41
CA MET A 162 -8.90 -12.11 -14.02
C MET A 162 -8.71 -12.01 -15.54
N GLY A 163 -7.56 -12.47 -16.07
CA GLY A 163 -7.32 -12.53 -17.52
C GLY A 163 -7.87 -13.77 -18.23
N LYS A 164 -8.34 -14.78 -17.48
CA LYS A 164 -8.75 -16.09 -18.03
C LYS A 164 -10.19 -16.49 -17.70
N GLU A 165 -10.78 -15.89 -16.68
CA GLU A 165 -12.08 -16.25 -16.10
C GLU A 165 -13.05 -15.08 -16.20
N ASN A 166 -14.34 -15.35 -15.95
CA ASN A 166 -15.31 -14.27 -15.77
C ASN A 166 -14.94 -13.50 -14.51
N VAL A 167 -14.84 -12.18 -14.63
CA VAL A 167 -14.51 -11.29 -13.52
C VAL A 167 -15.79 -10.68 -12.97
N HIS A 168 -15.93 -10.71 -11.65
CA HIS A 168 -17.03 -10.06 -10.99
C HIS A 168 -16.87 -8.55 -11.16
N SER A 169 -17.89 -7.86 -11.68
CA SER A 169 -17.78 -6.44 -12.07
C SER A 169 -17.14 -5.54 -10.99
N PRO A 170 -17.49 -5.66 -9.69
CA PRO A 170 -16.80 -4.89 -8.64
C PRO A 170 -15.29 -5.20 -8.49
N ALA A 171 -14.88 -6.44 -8.76
CA ALA A 171 -13.48 -6.88 -8.70
C ALA A 171 -12.65 -6.40 -9.90
N GLU A 172 -13.27 -6.15 -11.04
CA GLU A 172 -12.63 -5.52 -12.20
C GLU A 172 -12.31 -4.03 -11.94
N GLY A 173 -13.14 -3.38 -11.14
CA GLY A 173 -13.00 -1.97 -10.76
C GLY A 173 -12.19 -1.75 -9.48
N ASN A 174 -12.83 -1.19 -8.46
CA ASN A 174 -12.14 -0.76 -7.25
C ASN A 174 -12.11 -1.87 -6.19
N CYS A 175 -10.92 -2.44 -5.94
CA CYS A 175 -10.72 -3.46 -4.91
C CYS A 175 -11.11 -2.93 -3.51
N LEU A 176 -10.96 -1.62 -3.27
CA LEU A 176 -11.25 -0.97 -1.99
C LEU A 176 -12.75 -0.84 -1.70
N THR A 177 -13.61 -1.12 -2.68
CA THR A 177 -15.06 -1.25 -2.43
C THR A 177 -15.35 -2.36 -1.42
N CYS A 178 -14.54 -3.42 -1.45
CA CYS A 178 -14.73 -4.59 -0.61
C CYS A 178 -13.59 -4.79 0.39
N HIS A 179 -12.36 -4.35 0.08
CA HIS A 179 -11.15 -4.63 0.86
C HIS A 179 -10.59 -3.40 1.57
N MET A 180 -10.13 -3.58 2.80
CA MET A 180 -9.40 -2.62 3.60
C MET A 180 -7.91 -3.00 3.63
N PRO A 181 -7.04 -2.31 2.86
CA PRO A 181 -5.69 -2.78 2.54
C PRO A 181 -4.69 -2.72 3.71
N HIS A 182 -5.06 -2.11 4.83
CA HIS A 182 -4.20 -2.04 6.01
C HIS A 182 -4.53 -3.13 7.04
N PHE A 183 -5.78 -3.18 7.48
CA PHE A 183 -6.29 -4.12 8.47
C PHE A 183 -7.80 -4.25 8.32
N SER A 184 -8.42 -5.23 8.97
CA SER A 184 -9.86 -5.28 9.18
C SER A 184 -10.19 -6.09 10.43
N SER A 185 -11.37 -5.85 11.01
CA SER A 185 -11.98 -6.76 11.98
C SER A 185 -12.52 -8.03 11.32
N GLN A 186 -12.69 -8.02 9.99
CA GLN A 186 -13.25 -9.13 9.23
C GLN A 186 -12.15 -9.99 8.56
N PRO A 187 -12.39 -11.30 8.40
CA PRO A 187 -11.51 -12.18 7.64
C PRO A 187 -11.27 -11.69 6.21
N SER A 188 -10.09 -11.98 5.68
CA SER A 188 -9.69 -11.59 4.31
C SER A 188 -9.71 -10.09 4.05
N LEU A 189 -9.57 -9.27 5.10
CA LEU A 189 -9.48 -7.81 5.02
C LEU A 189 -10.71 -7.14 4.41
N ILE A 190 -11.91 -7.72 4.51
CA ILE A 190 -13.12 -7.09 3.96
C ILE A 190 -13.60 -5.92 4.83
N VAL A 191 -14.25 -4.92 4.23
CA VAL A 191 -14.67 -3.68 4.91
C VAL A 191 -15.81 -3.87 5.91
N GLN A 192 -16.64 -4.91 5.72
CA GLN A 192 -17.81 -5.21 6.54
C GLN A 192 -18.20 -6.70 6.41
N PRO A 193 -19.12 -7.22 7.25
CA PRO A 193 -19.60 -8.60 7.16
C PRO A 193 -20.13 -8.96 5.76
N VAL A 194 -19.95 -10.22 5.36
CA VAL A 194 -20.24 -10.69 3.98
C VAL A 194 -21.66 -10.39 3.53
N LEU A 195 -22.65 -10.70 4.38
CA LEU A 195 -24.06 -10.52 4.04
C LEU A 195 -24.38 -9.05 3.73
N GLU A 196 -23.91 -8.13 4.57
CA GLU A 196 -24.09 -6.70 4.38
C GLU A 196 -23.33 -6.23 3.14
N LEU A 197 -22.09 -6.69 2.96
CA LEU A 197 -21.25 -6.30 1.82
C LEU A 197 -21.90 -6.67 0.48
N CYS A 198 -22.40 -7.89 0.36
CA CYS A 198 -23.12 -8.35 -0.82
C CYS A 198 -24.46 -7.62 -0.95
N GLY A 199 -25.15 -7.35 0.17
CA GLY A 199 -26.44 -6.67 0.23
C GLY A 199 -26.43 -5.23 -0.29
N ASN A 200 -25.26 -4.58 -0.30
CA ASN A 200 -25.09 -3.26 -0.91
C ASN A 200 -25.37 -3.23 -2.43
N CYS A 201 -25.37 -4.39 -3.09
CA CYS A 201 -25.62 -4.50 -4.54
C CYS A 201 -26.63 -5.61 -4.90
N HIS A 202 -26.70 -6.66 -4.09
CA HIS A 202 -27.60 -7.80 -4.31
C HIS A 202 -28.81 -7.70 -3.39
N GLU A 203 -30.00 -7.63 -3.99
CA GLU A 203 -31.26 -7.59 -3.24
C GLU A 203 -31.78 -9.02 -3.02
N PHE A 204 -31.76 -9.46 -1.76
CA PHE A 204 -32.02 -10.86 -1.40
C PHE A 204 -33.50 -11.23 -1.34
N ASP A 205 -34.39 -10.25 -1.18
CA ASP A 205 -35.83 -10.48 -1.06
C ASP A 205 -36.54 -10.57 -2.43
N ARG A 206 -35.82 -10.34 -3.53
CA ARG A 206 -36.40 -10.42 -4.88
C ARG A 206 -36.85 -11.86 -5.18
N PRO A 207 -38.05 -12.07 -5.76
CA PRO A 207 -38.54 -13.42 -6.08
C PRO A 207 -37.58 -14.24 -6.96
N SER A 208 -36.87 -13.58 -7.88
CA SER A 208 -35.86 -14.23 -8.73
C SER A 208 -34.65 -14.73 -7.95
N PHE A 209 -34.23 -14.01 -6.91
CA PHE A 209 -33.17 -14.43 -6.00
C PHE A 209 -33.61 -15.65 -5.20
N VAL A 210 -34.78 -15.55 -4.54
CA VAL A 210 -35.33 -16.63 -3.69
C VAL A 210 -35.51 -17.92 -4.50
N LYS A 211 -36.05 -17.82 -5.73
CA LYS A 211 -36.20 -18.97 -6.63
C LYS A 211 -34.86 -19.58 -7.02
N SER A 212 -33.86 -18.76 -7.35
CA SER A 212 -32.53 -19.25 -7.77
C SER A 212 -31.71 -19.86 -6.62
N HIS A 213 -31.99 -19.43 -5.39
CA HIS A 213 -31.34 -19.93 -4.18
C HIS A 213 -32.21 -20.92 -3.41
N ILE A 214 -33.32 -21.38 -4.00
CA ILE A 214 -34.16 -22.49 -3.49
C ILE A 214 -34.62 -22.23 -2.05
N GLY A 215 -34.95 -20.98 -1.75
CA GLY A 215 -35.42 -20.57 -0.42
C GLY A 215 -34.37 -20.64 0.70
N ILE A 216 -33.06 -20.75 0.37
CA ILE A 216 -32.00 -20.64 1.38
C ILE A 216 -32.09 -19.29 2.08
N ASP A 217 -32.04 -19.30 3.41
CA ASP A 217 -31.94 -18.10 4.22
C ASP A 217 -30.53 -17.48 4.08
N PRO A 218 -30.38 -16.30 3.44
CA PRO A 218 -29.08 -15.66 3.26
C PRO A 218 -28.45 -15.25 4.59
N LYS A 219 -29.23 -15.08 5.66
CA LYS A 219 -28.71 -14.74 7.00
C LYS A 219 -27.99 -15.90 7.66
N LYS A 220 -28.27 -17.14 7.23
CA LYS A 220 -27.68 -18.37 7.79
C LYS A 220 -26.59 -18.97 6.92
N THR A 221 -26.26 -18.33 5.80
CA THR A 221 -25.36 -18.89 4.79
C THR A 221 -24.29 -17.88 4.38
N ASP A 222 -23.01 -18.26 4.46
CA ASP A 222 -21.95 -17.46 3.83
C ASP A 222 -21.97 -17.71 2.31
N CYS A 223 -22.28 -16.66 1.55
CA CYS A 223 -22.35 -16.70 0.09
C CYS A 223 -21.06 -17.26 -0.53
N ARG A 224 -19.92 -17.00 0.11
CA ARG A 224 -18.59 -17.42 -0.33
C ARG A 224 -18.35 -18.91 -0.15
N HIS A 225 -19.25 -19.67 0.48
CA HIS A 225 -19.15 -21.12 0.50
C HIS A 225 -19.39 -21.71 -0.88
N CYS A 226 -20.32 -21.13 -1.64
CA CYS A 226 -20.65 -21.57 -2.99
C CYS A 226 -20.08 -20.65 -4.08
N HIS A 227 -20.01 -19.34 -3.83
CA HIS A 227 -19.56 -18.36 -4.80
C HIS A 227 -18.10 -17.92 -4.59
N ASN A 228 -17.42 -17.60 -5.69
CA ASN A 228 -16.15 -16.88 -5.70
C ASN A 228 -16.44 -15.40 -6.04
N PRO A 229 -16.21 -14.47 -5.11
CA PRO A 229 -16.59 -13.06 -5.28
C PRO A 229 -15.68 -12.29 -6.23
N HIS A 230 -14.61 -12.91 -6.76
CA HIS A 230 -13.65 -12.27 -7.66
C HIS A 230 -13.77 -12.81 -9.08
N THR A 231 -13.52 -14.09 -9.27
CA THR A 231 -13.46 -14.71 -10.59
C THR A 231 -13.99 -16.14 -10.58
N SER A 232 -14.57 -16.56 -11.70
CA SER A 232 -14.95 -17.97 -11.91
C SER A 232 -15.05 -18.32 -13.39
N LYS A 233 -14.81 -19.59 -13.70
CA LYS A 233 -15.13 -20.16 -15.01
C LYS A 233 -16.64 -20.27 -15.24
N ASP A 234 -17.42 -20.41 -14.17
CA ASP A 234 -18.87 -20.45 -14.23
C ASP A 234 -19.46 -19.03 -14.26
N PRO A 235 -20.41 -18.73 -15.16
CA PRO A 235 -21.01 -17.39 -15.30
C PRO A 235 -21.83 -16.94 -14.08
N LYS A 236 -22.14 -17.84 -13.13
CA LYS A 236 -22.82 -17.55 -11.86
C LYS A 236 -21.84 -17.52 -10.68
N PHE A 237 -20.53 -17.45 -10.97
CA PHE A 237 -19.49 -17.31 -9.98
C PHE A 237 -19.39 -18.46 -8.98
N PHE A 238 -19.77 -19.68 -9.34
CA PHE A 238 -19.54 -20.82 -8.45
C PHE A 238 -18.05 -21.13 -8.30
N LYS A 239 -17.67 -21.76 -7.19
CA LYS A 239 -16.30 -22.24 -6.98
C LYS A 239 -15.91 -23.31 -8.00
N ASP A 240 -14.59 -23.43 -8.23
CA ASP A 240 -14.03 -24.40 -9.17
C ASP A 240 -14.27 -25.85 -8.75
N VAL A 241 -14.30 -26.12 -7.44
CA VAL A 241 -14.54 -27.45 -6.88
C VAL A 241 -15.91 -27.46 -6.22
N MET A 242 -16.81 -28.25 -6.80
CA MET A 242 -18.17 -28.46 -6.32
C MET A 242 -18.39 -29.96 -6.09
N HIS A 243 -19.15 -30.31 -5.05
CA HIS A 243 -19.55 -31.70 -4.83
C HIS A 243 -20.76 -32.06 -5.71
N PRO A 244 -20.90 -33.32 -6.17
CA PRO A 244 -22.20 -33.83 -6.62
C PRO A 244 -23.18 -33.78 -5.43
N PRO A 245 -24.48 -33.43 -5.57
CA PRO A 245 -25.29 -33.09 -6.75
C PRO A 245 -25.29 -31.60 -7.16
N PHE A 246 -24.62 -30.72 -6.40
CA PHE A 246 -24.54 -29.28 -6.67
C PHE A 246 -23.84 -28.98 -8.00
N ALA A 247 -22.75 -29.71 -8.29
CA ALA A 247 -22.04 -29.61 -9.58
C ALA A 247 -22.93 -29.96 -10.79
N ALA A 248 -23.89 -30.87 -10.61
CA ALA A 248 -24.86 -31.26 -11.63
C ALA A 248 -26.08 -30.32 -11.68
N ARG A 249 -26.13 -29.29 -10.82
CA ARG A 249 -27.29 -28.40 -10.61
C ARG A 249 -28.59 -29.17 -10.36
N SER A 250 -28.47 -30.39 -9.81
CA SER A 250 -29.60 -31.27 -9.52
C SER A 250 -30.03 -31.04 -8.08
N CYS A 251 -30.70 -29.93 -7.84
CA CYS A 251 -31.11 -29.54 -6.50
C CYS A 251 -32.39 -30.27 -6.06
N ASP A 252 -33.24 -30.63 -7.04
CA ASP A 252 -34.54 -31.28 -6.84
C ASP A 252 -34.43 -32.68 -6.20
N THR A 253 -33.25 -33.31 -6.30
CA THR A 253 -33.00 -34.64 -5.71
C THR A 253 -32.92 -34.60 -4.18
N CYS A 254 -32.67 -33.42 -3.58
CA CYS A 254 -32.55 -33.25 -2.14
C CYS A 254 -33.46 -32.14 -1.59
N HIS A 255 -33.72 -31.09 -2.38
CA HIS A 255 -34.71 -30.06 -2.09
C HIS A 255 -36.03 -30.43 -2.76
N ILE A 256 -36.69 -31.43 -2.20
CA ILE A 256 -38.05 -31.81 -2.57
C ILE A 256 -38.96 -30.73 -2.02
N VAL A 257 -39.08 -29.61 -2.73
CA VAL A 257 -40.16 -28.65 -2.47
C VAL A 257 -41.44 -29.46 -2.66
N GLU A 258 -42.24 -29.61 -1.60
CA GLU A 258 -43.59 -30.14 -1.74
C GLU A 258 -44.28 -29.29 -2.81
N LYS A 259 -44.44 -29.86 -4.00
CA LYS A 259 -45.29 -29.29 -5.04
C LYS A 259 -46.71 -29.35 -4.49
N GLN A 260 -47.16 -28.25 -3.89
CA GLN A 260 -48.58 -27.95 -3.79
C GLN A 260 -49.03 -27.30 -5.09
#